data_AF-A0A258B604-F1
#
_entry.id   AF-A0A258B604-F1
#
_cell.length_a   1.000
_cell.length_b   1.000
_cell.length_c   1.000
_cell.angle_alpha   90.00
_cell.angle_beta   90.00
_cell.angle_gamma   90.00
#
_symmetry.space_group_name_H-M   'P 1'
#
loop_
_entity.id
_entity.type
_entity.pdbx_description
1 polymer ?
#
loop_
_entity_poly.entity_id
_entity_poly.type
_entity_poly.pdbx_seq_one_letter_code
_entity_poly.pdbx_strand_id
1 'polypeptide(L)'
;DVKNYPSAFYNRKGDNGLGVAVKLPPRLDSDFIKPYVAKITQTESEFKTPWRVVMIGDSARELVESNLIATLGEPSKIADTSWIKGGKSAWDWWNGFNAPVKNPGINTETYLAYIDFAKEAGLEYMLIDEGWSVGSSTRPKPGSDVTKAIPALDMPKILKYAKDRNVKIMLWLQWQQLDWQMDEALATYEQWGIAGIKIDFMDRSDQDMVDYYHKVLSKAAKHKLQVDLHGAYAPNGLVRTYPNYITQEGVLGAEYNKWTTRITATHNVTLPYTRMILGPIDYTPGGFAHRTPENFEIQIDRPMTMTTRGQAVAMYVVYDSPLTMLSDAPQAYKKASGQWEDGVDFIQAVPVTWDETRVLQGDIGQFIVTARRKGDTWYIGAMTNEQGRTITLPLSFLSAAKYDARLWQDG
;
A
#
# COMPACT_ATOMS: atom_id res chain seq x y z
N ASP A 1 -10.40 -15.47 -2.84
CA ASP A 1 -11.09 -14.87 -1.71
C ASP A 1 -12.18 -15.80 -1.16
N VAL A 2 -11.81 -16.82 -0.36
CA VAL A 2 -12.78 -17.79 0.21
C VAL A 2 -12.54 -17.87 1.71
N LYS A 3 -13.61 -17.68 2.49
CA LYS A 3 -13.63 -17.87 3.95
C LYS A 3 -13.34 -19.32 4.32
N ASN A 4 -12.95 -19.55 5.57
CA ASN A 4 -12.72 -20.87 6.12
C ASN A 4 -11.69 -21.67 5.28
N TYR A 5 -10.73 -21.00 4.63
CA TYR A 5 -9.66 -21.69 3.90
C TYR A 5 -8.33 -20.92 4.00
N PRO A 6 -7.19 -21.58 4.23
CA PRO A 6 -5.90 -20.89 4.32
C PRO A 6 -5.39 -20.40 2.95
N SER A 7 -4.43 -19.49 2.95
CA SER A 7 -3.69 -19.14 1.74
C SER A 7 -2.85 -20.32 1.21
N ALA A 8 -2.22 -20.16 0.06
CA ALA A 8 -1.42 -21.19 -0.59
C ALA A 8 0.01 -20.72 -0.87
N PHE A 9 0.96 -21.61 -0.60
CA PHE A 9 2.35 -21.50 -1.00
C PHE A 9 2.64 -22.51 -2.12
N TYR A 10 3.65 -22.23 -2.94
CA TYR A 10 4.09 -23.11 -4.01
C TYR A 10 5.54 -23.49 -3.79
N ASN A 11 5.80 -24.80 -3.71
CA ASN A 11 7.15 -25.37 -3.56
C ASN A 11 7.56 -26.12 -4.82
N ARG A 12 8.87 -26.29 -5.02
CA ARG A 12 9.36 -27.25 -6.03
C ARG A 12 8.82 -28.64 -5.71
N LYS A 13 8.42 -29.37 -6.75
CA LYS A 13 8.08 -30.79 -6.63
C LYS A 13 9.32 -31.57 -6.18
N GLY A 14 9.21 -32.28 -5.05
CA GLY A 14 10.34 -32.93 -4.36
C GLY A 14 10.94 -34.14 -5.08
N ASP A 15 10.48 -34.45 -6.30
CA ASP A 15 10.89 -35.58 -7.12
C ASP A 15 11.93 -35.20 -8.21
N ASN A 16 12.56 -34.03 -8.09
CA ASN A 16 13.42 -33.40 -9.11
C ASN A 16 12.76 -33.16 -10.47
N GLY A 17 11.47 -33.49 -10.65
CA GLY A 17 10.71 -33.24 -11.86
C GLY A 17 10.32 -31.78 -12.03
N LEU A 18 9.82 -31.44 -13.22
CA LEU A 18 9.17 -30.15 -13.47
C LEU A 18 7.83 -30.10 -12.74
N GLY A 19 7.53 -28.95 -12.14
CA GLY A 19 6.23 -28.68 -11.51
C GLY A 19 6.33 -28.03 -10.13
N VAL A 20 5.17 -27.58 -9.66
CA VAL A 20 4.99 -26.97 -8.34
C VAL A 20 4.01 -27.79 -7.51
N ALA A 21 4.30 -27.92 -6.22
CA ALA A 21 3.41 -28.53 -5.24
C ALA A 21 2.78 -27.43 -4.38
N VAL A 22 1.46 -27.50 -4.20
CA VAL A 22 0.73 -26.59 -3.31
C VAL A 22 0.98 -27.02 -1.86
N LYS A 23 1.41 -26.07 -1.03
CA LYS A 23 1.53 -26.23 0.42
C LYS A 23 0.61 -25.23 1.10
N LEU A 24 -0.21 -25.71 2.03
CA LEU A 24 -1.13 -24.88 2.81
C LEU A 24 -0.57 -24.75 4.23
N PRO A 25 -0.61 -23.55 4.83
CA PRO A 25 -0.23 -23.39 6.22
C PRO A 25 -1.21 -24.16 7.12
N PRO A 26 -0.70 -24.92 8.11
CA PRO A 26 -1.56 -25.59 9.08
C PRO A 26 -2.27 -24.56 9.97
N ARG A 27 -3.41 -24.95 10.55
CA ARG A 27 -4.00 -24.14 11.63
C ARG A 27 -3.13 -24.18 12.87
N LEU A 28 -3.18 -23.12 13.67
CA LEU A 28 -2.42 -23.03 14.92
C LEU A 28 -2.92 -23.99 16.01
N ASP A 29 -4.19 -24.37 15.97
CA ASP A 29 -4.81 -25.35 16.86
C ASP A 29 -4.69 -26.80 16.34
N SER A 30 -3.88 -27.03 15.31
CA SER A 30 -3.67 -28.37 14.77
C SER A 30 -2.58 -29.15 15.53
N ASP A 31 -2.80 -30.45 15.66
CA ASP A 31 -1.84 -31.37 16.30
C ASP A 31 -0.62 -31.56 15.41
N PHE A 32 0.59 -31.53 15.97
CA PHE A 32 1.84 -31.77 15.25
C PHE A 32 1.90 -33.16 14.59
N ILE A 33 1.29 -34.18 15.20
CA ILE A 33 1.24 -35.57 14.70
C ILE A 33 0.22 -35.71 13.56
N LYS A 34 -0.89 -34.96 13.63
CA LYS A 34 -1.97 -35.00 12.63
C LYS A 34 -2.36 -33.57 12.23
N PRO A 35 -1.49 -32.87 11.49
CA PRO A 35 -1.75 -31.49 11.12
C PRO A 35 -2.95 -31.41 10.18
N TYR A 36 -3.77 -30.40 10.38
CA TYR A 36 -4.87 -30.06 9.48
C TYR A 36 -4.82 -28.57 9.17
N VAL A 37 -5.25 -28.23 7.96
CA VAL A 37 -5.08 -26.88 7.39
C VAL A 37 -6.38 -26.07 7.41
N ALA A 38 -7.51 -26.74 7.57
CA ALA A 38 -8.83 -26.14 7.65
C ALA A 38 -9.75 -26.97 8.54
N LYS A 39 -10.56 -26.29 9.34
CA LYS A 39 -11.67 -26.86 10.12
C LYS A 39 -12.96 -26.29 9.55
N ILE A 40 -13.84 -27.16 9.07
CA ILE A 40 -15.10 -26.78 8.41
C ILE A 40 -16.26 -27.28 9.25
N THR A 41 -17.22 -26.39 9.54
CA THR A 41 -18.44 -26.78 10.25
C THR A 41 -19.43 -27.37 9.25
N GLN A 42 -19.96 -28.54 9.55
CA GLN A 42 -20.90 -29.30 8.70
C GLN A 42 -22.33 -28.70 8.72
N THR A 43 -22.43 -27.37 8.63
CA THR A 43 -23.67 -26.60 8.47
C THR A 43 -23.71 -25.88 7.13
N GLU A 44 -22.58 -25.82 6.40
CA GLU A 44 -22.51 -25.31 5.03
C GLU A 44 -22.92 -26.43 4.04
N SER A 45 -23.86 -26.12 3.13
CA SER A 45 -24.39 -27.08 2.15
C SER A 45 -23.38 -27.47 1.04
N GLU A 46 -22.26 -26.74 0.92
CA GLU A 46 -21.22 -26.96 -0.09
C GLU A 46 -19.88 -26.38 0.43
N PHE A 47 -18.80 -27.17 0.36
CA PHE A 47 -17.45 -26.72 0.67
C PHE A 47 -16.71 -26.28 -0.61
N LYS A 48 -16.11 -25.08 -0.59
CA LYS A 48 -15.37 -24.53 -1.74
C LYS A 48 -13.93 -24.25 -1.37
N THR A 49 -13.03 -24.48 -2.33
CA THR A 49 -11.64 -24.02 -2.25
C THR A 49 -11.48 -22.70 -3.01
N PRO A 50 -10.54 -21.81 -2.63
CA PRO A 50 -10.17 -20.69 -3.49
C PRO A 50 -9.73 -21.14 -4.89
N TRP A 51 -9.95 -20.32 -5.91
CA TRP A 51 -9.39 -20.54 -7.24
C TRP A 51 -7.87 -20.74 -7.19
N ARG A 52 -7.36 -21.69 -7.98
CA ARG A 52 -5.93 -21.81 -8.31
C ARG A 52 -5.76 -21.32 -9.73
N VAL A 53 -4.95 -20.29 -9.91
CA VAL A 53 -4.88 -19.53 -11.16
C VAL A 53 -3.55 -19.78 -11.83
N VAL A 54 -3.58 -20.18 -13.10
CA VAL A 54 -2.43 -20.21 -14.00
C VAL A 54 -2.68 -19.13 -15.05
N MET A 55 -1.85 -18.09 -15.05
CA MET A 55 -1.93 -16.99 -16.02
C MET A 55 -0.95 -17.27 -17.16
N ILE A 56 -1.44 -17.20 -18.39
CA ILE A 56 -0.66 -17.41 -19.62
C ILE A 56 -1.00 -16.27 -20.56
N GLY A 57 0.02 -15.64 -21.14
CA GLY A 57 -0.11 -14.57 -22.11
C GLY A 57 1.07 -14.61 -23.07
N ASP A 58 0.94 -13.97 -24.23
CA ASP A 58 1.98 -13.96 -25.26
C ASP A 58 3.14 -13.03 -24.88
N SER A 59 2.91 -12.15 -23.89
CA SER A 59 3.94 -11.28 -23.32
C SER A 59 3.71 -11.01 -21.83
N ALA A 60 4.79 -10.67 -21.11
CA ALA A 60 4.71 -10.30 -19.69
C ALA A 60 3.79 -9.09 -19.44
N ARG A 61 3.66 -8.19 -20.42
CA ARG A 61 2.82 -6.98 -20.34
C ARG A 61 1.34 -7.33 -20.20
N GLU A 62 0.86 -8.29 -20.98
CA GLU A 62 -0.54 -8.75 -20.93
C GLU A 62 -0.92 -9.31 -19.56
N LEU A 63 0.05 -9.90 -18.84
CA LEU A 63 -0.17 -10.40 -17.49
C LEU A 63 -0.43 -9.27 -16.50
N VAL A 64 0.24 -8.12 -16.66
CA VAL A 64 0.08 -6.94 -15.79
C VAL A 64 -1.27 -6.27 -15.98
N GLU A 65 -1.78 -6.25 -17.22
CA GLU A 65 -3.08 -5.65 -17.55
C GLU A 65 -4.26 -6.55 -17.18
N SER A 66 -4.00 -7.80 -16.82
CA SER A 66 -5.03 -8.78 -16.49
C SER A 66 -5.78 -8.42 -15.21
N ASN A 67 -7.10 -8.37 -15.29
CA ASN A 67 -7.99 -8.20 -14.14
C ASN A 67 -8.47 -9.55 -13.56
N LEU A 68 -7.84 -10.67 -13.95
CA LEU A 68 -8.32 -12.02 -13.63
C LEU A 68 -8.43 -12.26 -12.12
N ILE A 69 -7.42 -11.86 -11.34
CA ILE A 69 -7.41 -12.09 -9.89
C ILE A 69 -8.58 -11.36 -9.20
N ALA A 70 -8.84 -10.11 -9.55
CA ALA A 70 -9.99 -9.36 -9.06
C ALA A 70 -11.31 -9.97 -9.56
N THR A 71 -11.39 -10.39 -10.83
CA THR A 71 -12.58 -11.00 -11.44
C THR A 71 -12.98 -12.33 -10.80
N LEU A 72 -12.03 -13.05 -10.19
CA LEU A 72 -12.28 -14.28 -9.45
C LEU A 72 -12.71 -14.05 -7.99
N GLY A 73 -12.59 -12.82 -7.48
CA GLY A 73 -13.16 -12.40 -6.20
C GLY A 73 -14.70 -12.37 -6.25
N GLU A 74 -15.35 -12.47 -5.11
CA GLU A 74 -16.81 -12.35 -5.04
C GLU A 74 -17.26 -10.93 -5.44
N PRO A 75 -18.51 -10.74 -5.89
CA PRO A 75 -19.08 -9.40 -6.04
C PRO A 75 -19.00 -8.60 -4.73
N SER A 76 -18.94 -7.26 -4.86
CA SER A 76 -18.87 -6.37 -3.70
C SER A 76 -19.98 -6.65 -2.69
N LYS A 77 -19.60 -6.74 -1.43
CA LYS A 77 -20.51 -6.83 -0.27
C LYS A 77 -20.85 -5.45 0.30
N ILE A 78 -20.31 -4.38 -0.28
CA ILE A 78 -20.58 -3.00 0.08
C ILE A 78 -21.46 -2.38 -1.00
N ALA A 79 -22.70 -2.05 -0.64
CA ALA A 79 -23.68 -1.51 -1.58
C ALA A 79 -23.39 -0.02 -1.92
N ASP A 80 -23.13 0.80 -0.90
CA ASP A 80 -22.72 2.20 -1.09
C ASP A 80 -21.20 2.32 -0.97
N THR A 81 -20.54 2.56 -2.09
CA THR A 81 -19.08 2.78 -2.19
C THR A 81 -18.71 4.25 -2.31
N SER A 82 -19.68 5.17 -2.24
CA SER A 82 -19.45 6.60 -2.48
C SER A 82 -18.55 7.27 -1.46
N TRP A 83 -18.42 6.71 -0.26
CA TRP A 83 -17.55 7.19 0.82
C TRP A 83 -16.09 6.73 0.67
N ILE A 84 -15.84 5.68 -0.14
CA ILE A 84 -14.50 5.16 -0.40
C ILE A 84 -13.82 6.11 -1.39
N LYS A 85 -12.68 6.67 -0.99
CA LYS A 85 -11.97 7.69 -1.75
C LYS A 85 -10.47 7.37 -1.74
N GLY A 86 -9.94 7.01 -2.90
CA GLY A 86 -8.48 6.99 -3.06
C GLY A 86 -7.88 8.37 -2.81
N GLY A 87 -6.63 8.41 -2.40
CA GLY A 87 -5.86 9.64 -2.26
C GLY A 87 -4.40 9.38 -1.92
N LYS A 88 -3.67 10.46 -1.71
CA LYS A 88 -2.28 10.43 -1.25
C LYS A 88 -2.21 10.80 0.23
N SER A 89 -1.28 10.20 0.96
CA SER A 89 -1.08 10.45 2.38
C SER A 89 0.31 11.01 2.66
N ALA A 90 0.39 12.06 3.48
CA ALA A 90 1.64 12.35 4.17
C ALA A 90 1.92 11.22 5.16
N TRP A 91 3.12 10.66 5.14
CA TRP A 91 3.50 9.55 6.01
C TRP A 91 4.66 9.96 6.93
N ASP A 92 4.49 9.70 8.22
CA ASP A 92 5.35 10.14 9.31
C ASP A 92 6.46 9.13 9.64
N TRP A 93 6.20 7.83 9.47
CA TRP A 93 7.04 6.77 10.01
C TRP A 93 8.35 6.53 9.26
N TRP A 94 8.31 6.54 7.92
CA TRP A 94 9.48 6.18 7.10
C TRP A 94 10.67 7.09 7.37
N ASN A 95 10.41 8.39 7.47
CA ASN A 95 11.40 9.42 7.77
C ASN A 95 11.64 9.64 9.28
N GLY A 96 11.29 8.68 10.13
CA GLY A 96 11.56 8.76 11.58
C GLY A 96 10.85 9.93 12.27
N PHE A 97 9.63 10.26 11.85
CA PHE A 97 8.81 11.35 12.38
C PHE A 97 9.45 12.73 12.26
N ASN A 98 10.43 12.91 11.37
CA ASN A 98 11.06 14.20 11.12
C ASN A 98 10.03 15.22 10.61
N ALA A 99 10.08 16.44 11.13
CA ALA A 99 9.19 17.53 10.75
C ALA A 99 9.88 18.88 11.02
N PRO A 100 9.42 19.99 10.40
CA PRO A 100 9.95 21.32 10.62
C PRO A 100 9.48 21.93 11.96
N VAL A 101 9.74 21.23 13.05
CA VAL A 101 9.37 21.61 14.43
C VAL A 101 10.58 21.45 15.35
N LYS A 102 10.52 22.03 16.55
CA LYS A 102 11.69 22.04 17.47
C LYS A 102 12.10 20.64 17.91
N ASN A 103 11.13 19.80 18.27
CA ASN A 103 11.34 18.44 18.77
C ASN A 103 10.45 17.47 17.97
N PRO A 104 10.86 17.05 16.77
CA PRO A 104 10.08 16.11 15.97
C PRO A 104 9.91 14.77 16.69
N GLY A 105 8.77 14.12 16.50
CA GLY A 105 8.42 12.84 17.11
C GLY A 105 6.92 12.63 17.22
N ILE A 106 6.49 11.63 18.00
CA ILE A 106 5.08 11.33 18.20
C ILE A 106 4.48 12.31 19.21
N ASN A 107 4.21 13.53 18.74
CA ASN A 107 3.66 14.60 19.53
C ASN A 107 2.75 15.50 18.68
N THR A 108 1.91 16.28 19.35
CA THR A 108 0.91 17.14 18.71
C THR A 108 1.54 18.10 17.70
N GLU A 109 2.64 18.76 18.03
CA GLU A 109 3.28 19.77 17.17
C GLU A 109 3.72 19.18 15.83
N THR A 110 4.34 17.99 15.87
CA THR A 110 4.75 17.25 14.68
C THR A 110 3.57 16.97 13.77
N TYR A 111 2.46 16.46 14.31
CA TYR A 111 1.30 16.13 13.49
C TYR A 111 0.56 17.33 12.92
N LEU A 112 0.57 18.48 13.61
CA LEU A 112 0.07 19.72 13.01
C LEU A 112 0.93 20.14 11.81
N ALA A 113 2.26 20.01 11.90
CA ALA A 113 3.16 20.30 10.78
C ALA A 113 2.97 19.34 9.58
N TYR A 114 2.72 18.06 9.85
CA TYR A 114 2.37 17.10 8.79
C TYR A 114 1.01 17.42 8.13
N ILE A 115 0.03 17.87 8.90
CA ILE A 115 -1.27 18.30 8.37
C ILE A 115 -1.11 19.57 7.52
N ASP A 116 -0.29 20.54 7.95
CA ASP A 116 0.04 21.72 7.15
C ASP A 116 0.72 21.32 5.83
N PHE A 117 1.69 20.40 5.88
CA PHE A 117 2.34 19.85 4.70
C PHE A 117 1.35 19.13 3.78
N ALA A 118 0.48 18.26 4.32
CA ALA A 118 -0.54 17.57 3.54
C ALA A 118 -1.46 18.57 2.82
N LYS A 119 -1.87 19.65 3.52
CA LYS A 119 -2.64 20.73 2.91
C LYS A 119 -1.87 21.43 1.80
N GLU A 120 -0.62 21.83 2.05
CA GLU A 120 0.22 22.55 1.09
C GLU A 120 0.52 21.70 -0.15
N ALA A 121 0.77 20.41 0.06
CA ALA A 121 1.04 19.43 -0.98
C ALA A 121 -0.24 18.91 -1.67
N GLY A 122 -1.43 19.34 -1.25
CA GLY A 122 -2.70 18.91 -1.85
C GLY A 122 -3.02 17.42 -1.62
N LEU A 123 -2.58 16.86 -0.51
CA LEU A 123 -2.80 15.47 -0.12
C LEU A 123 -4.13 15.34 0.63
N GLU A 124 -4.86 14.26 0.35
CA GLU A 124 -6.16 14.00 0.98
C GLU A 124 -6.01 13.48 2.41
N TYR A 125 -4.90 12.77 2.69
CA TYR A 125 -4.71 12.02 3.92
C TYR A 125 -3.44 12.43 4.67
N MET A 126 -3.47 12.16 5.97
CA MET A 126 -2.29 12.05 6.81
C MET A 126 -2.44 10.81 7.69
N LEU A 127 -1.43 9.95 7.65
CA LEU A 127 -1.37 8.71 8.43
C LEU A 127 -0.59 9.01 9.71
N ILE A 128 -1.23 8.75 10.85
CA ILE A 128 -0.58 8.67 12.15
C ILE A 128 -0.19 7.20 12.34
N ASP A 129 1.08 6.89 12.16
CA ASP A 129 1.56 5.51 12.20
C ASP A 129 1.83 5.04 13.65
N GLU A 130 2.63 3.97 13.82
CA GLU A 130 2.91 3.33 15.10
C GLU A 130 3.29 4.31 16.21
N GLY A 131 2.66 4.12 17.38
CA GLY A 131 3.06 4.73 18.64
C GLY A 131 2.08 5.77 19.18
N TRP A 132 1.01 6.07 18.45
CA TRP A 132 0.05 7.11 18.85
C TRP A 132 -0.88 6.73 20.01
N SER A 133 -1.20 5.45 20.18
CA SER A 133 -2.17 4.97 21.17
C SER A 133 -1.54 4.41 22.44
N VAL A 134 -2.30 4.38 23.54
CA VAL A 134 -1.84 3.85 24.83
C VAL A 134 -1.49 2.36 24.66
N GLY A 135 -0.21 2.02 24.88
CA GLY A 135 0.26 0.66 24.75
C GLY A 135 0.49 0.19 23.31
N SER A 136 0.50 1.09 22.33
CA SER A 136 0.90 0.81 20.94
C SER A 136 2.24 0.05 20.89
N SER A 137 2.30 -0.97 20.05
CA SER A 137 3.50 -1.80 19.84
C SER A 137 3.34 -2.67 18.60
N THR A 138 4.43 -2.96 17.89
CA THR A 138 4.50 -4.02 16.85
C THR A 138 4.12 -5.43 17.34
N ARG A 139 4.05 -5.66 18.65
CA ARG A 139 3.64 -6.94 19.23
C ARG A 139 2.38 -6.80 20.08
N PRO A 140 1.58 -7.88 20.21
CA PRO A 140 0.42 -7.88 21.09
C PRO A 140 0.83 -7.53 22.53
N LYS A 141 0.18 -6.51 23.09
CA LYS A 141 0.45 -6.02 24.44
C LYS A 141 -0.86 -5.91 25.23
N PRO A 142 -1.14 -6.82 26.17
CA PRO A 142 -2.31 -6.73 27.04
C PRO A 142 -2.34 -5.40 27.80
N GLY A 143 -3.54 -4.83 27.94
CA GLY A 143 -3.74 -3.50 28.53
C GLY A 143 -3.46 -2.33 27.60
N SER A 144 -3.19 -2.58 26.31
CA SER A 144 -3.26 -1.55 25.27
C SER A 144 -4.68 -1.05 25.08
N ASP A 145 -4.83 0.21 24.72
CA ASP A 145 -6.10 0.87 24.47
C ASP A 145 -6.00 1.68 23.18
N VAL A 146 -6.51 1.09 22.10
CA VAL A 146 -6.48 1.68 20.76
C VAL A 146 -7.52 2.80 20.59
N THR A 147 -8.28 3.13 21.63
CA THR A 147 -9.26 4.24 21.67
C THR A 147 -8.71 5.46 22.41
N LYS A 148 -7.49 5.37 22.97
CA LYS A 148 -6.86 6.46 23.71
C LYS A 148 -5.49 6.79 23.15
N ALA A 149 -5.28 8.06 22.81
CA ALA A 149 -3.97 8.55 22.42
C ALA A 149 -3.01 8.65 23.62
N ILE A 150 -1.71 8.59 23.37
CA ILE A 150 -0.68 8.86 24.40
C ILE A 150 -0.74 10.33 24.89
N PRO A 151 -0.23 10.65 26.10
CA PRO A 151 -0.32 12.00 26.65
C PRO A 151 0.31 13.12 25.80
N ALA A 152 1.27 12.79 24.93
CA ALA A 152 1.90 13.76 24.03
C ALA A 152 1.00 14.19 22.85
N LEU A 153 -0.12 13.48 22.65
CA LEU A 153 -1.06 13.68 21.55
C LEU A 153 -2.41 14.20 22.07
N ASP A 154 -2.67 15.48 21.79
CA ASP A 154 -4.00 16.06 21.89
C ASP A 154 -4.81 15.66 20.64
N MET A 155 -5.35 14.45 20.66
CA MET A 155 -6.10 13.89 19.53
C MET A 155 -7.31 14.79 19.12
N PRO A 156 -8.14 15.31 20.04
CA PRO A 156 -9.20 16.25 19.67
C PRO A 156 -8.68 17.48 18.92
N LYS A 157 -7.56 18.07 19.34
CA LYS A 157 -6.94 19.20 18.64
C LYS A 157 -6.44 18.81 17.25
N ILE A 158 -5.77 17.67 17.11
CA ILE A 158 -5.27 17.15 15.83
C ILE A 158 -6.42 16.94 14.85
N LEU A 159 -7.47 16.23 15.27
CA LEU A 159 -8.65 15.95 14.44
C LEU A 159 -9.36 17.22 14.01
N LYS A 160 -9.54 18.18 14.93
CA LYS A 160 -10.11 19.49 14.61
C LYS A 160 -9.26 20.22 13.58
N TYR A 161 -7.95 20.27 13.78
CA TYR A 161 -7.03 20.99 12.91
C TYR A 161 -6.95 20.40 11.50
N ALA A 162 -6.96 19.07 11.39
CA ALA A 162 -7.02 18.33 10.13
C ALA A 162 -8.31 18.65 9.36
N LYS A 163 -9.46 18.60 10.05
CA LYS A 163 -10.76 18.95 9.49
C LYS A 163 -10.79 20.39 8.96
N ASP A 164 -10.26 21.35 9.72
CA ASP A 164 -10.21 22.77 9.32
C ASP A 164 -9.33 22.98 8.06
N ARG A 165 -8.44 22.04 7.74
CA ARG A 165 -7.58 22.05 6.54
C ARG A 165 -8.06 21.15 5.41
N ASN A 166 -9.15 20.41 5.61
CA ASN A 166 -9.62 19.38 4.68
C ASN A 166 -8.58 18.28 4.43
N VAL A 167 -7.89 17.85 5.50
CA VAL A 167 -7.03 16.67 5.53
C VAL A 167 -7.71 15.61 6.39
N LYS A 168 -7.78 14.38 5.89
CA LYS A 168 -8.39 13.25 6.59
C LYS A 168 -7.33 12.45 7.34
N ILE A 169 -7.64 12.02 8.56
CA ILE A 169 -6.72 11.23 9.37
C ILE A 169 -6.95 9.73 9.14
N MET A 170 -5.84 8.99 9.03
CA MET A 170 -5.78 7.54 9.10
C MET A 170 -4.93 7.12 10.31
N LEU A 171 -5.26 5.98 10.92
CA LEU A 171 -4.59 5.50 12.13
C LEU A 171 -3.97 4.12 11.91
N TRP A 172 -2.71 3.95 12.31
CA TRP A 172 -2.08 2.63 12.37
C TRP A 172 -2.48 1.85 13.62
N LEU A 173 -2.57 0.53 13.50
CA LEU A 173 -2.95 -0.40 14.56
C LEU A 173 -2.25 -1.74 14.42
N GLN A 174 -1.79 -2.31 15.53
CA GLN A 174 -1.43 -3.73 15.58
C GLN A 174 -2.70 -4.59 15.55
N TRP A 175 -2.73 -5.63 14.71
CA TRP A 175 -3.97 -6.37 14.42
C TRP A 175 -4.66 -6.98 15.64
N GLN A 176 -3.90 -7.56 16.57
CA GLN A 176 -4.44 -8.26 17.72
C GLN A 176 -4.92 -7.29 18.80
N GLN A 177 -4.23 -6.15 18.96
CA GLN A 177 -4.68 -5.06 19.83
C GLN A 177 -6.03 -4.48 19.37
N LEU A 178 -6.19 -4.29 18.04
CA LEU A 178 -7.49 -3.95 17.46
C LEU A 178 -8.50 -5.08 17.66
N ASP A 179 -8.11 -6.34 17.43
CA ASP A 179 -9.05 -7.46 17.48
C ASP A 179 -9.74 -7.62 18.84
N TRP A 180 -8.99 -7.41 19.92
CA TRP A 180 -9.52 -7.43 21.29
C TRP A 180 -10.59 -6.38 21.56
N GLN A 181 -10.60 -5.28 20.80
CA GLN A 181 -11.39 -4.07 21.08
C GLN A 181 -12.19 -3.61 19.84
N MET A 182 -12.35 -4.49 18.85
CA MET A 182 -12.71 -4.09 17.47
C MET A 182 -14.00 -3.29 17.39
N ASP A 183 -15.07 -3.70 18.06
CA ASP A 183 -16.37 -3.01 17.95
C ASP A 183 -16.34 -1.62 18.60
N GLU A 184 -15.69 -1.48 19.75
CA GLU A 184 -15.55 -0.19 20.43
C GLU A 184 -14.60 0.75 19.67
N ALA A 185 -13.49 0.23 19.16
CA ALA A 185 -12.50 0.98 18.41
C ALA A 185 -13.08 1.54 17.11
N LEU A 186 -13.75 0.72 16.30
CA LEU A 186 -14.31 1.18 15.03
C LEU A 186 -15.44 2.20 15.23
N ALA A 187 -16.29 2.01 16.26
CA ALA A 187 -17.30 3.00 16.63
C ALA A 187 -16.67 4.33 17.08
N THR A 188 -15.58 4.28 17.85
CA THR A 188 -14.84 5.47 18.27
C THR A 188 -14.24 6.20 17.07
N TYR A 189 -13.64 5.47 16.13
CA TYR A 189 -13.05 6.05 14.92
C TYR A 189 -14.09 6.71 14.00
N GLU A 190 -15.28 6.14 13.89
CA GLU A 190 -16.41 6.77 13.21
C GLU A 190 -16.80 8.09 13.88
N GLN A 191 -16.93 8.11 15.22
CA GLN A 191 -17.24 9.33 15.98
C GLN A 191 -16.17 10.42 15.84
N TRP A 192 -14.89 10.02 15.78
CA TRP A 192 -13.76 10.91 15.56
C TRP A 192 -13.66 11.42 14.12
N GLY A 193 -14.36 10.78 13.17
CA GLY A 193 -14.29 11.10 11.75
C GLY A 193 -12.99 10.61 11.09
N ILE A 194 -12.39 9.54 11.61
CA ILE A 194 -11.25 8.85 10.98
C ILE A 194 -11.69 8.30 9.63
N ALA A 195 -10.84 8.44 8.61
CA ALA A 195 -11.18 8.02 7.24
C ALA A 195 -10.72 6.60 6.91
N GLY A 196 -9.81 6.05 7.69
CA GLY A 196 -9.36 4.67 7.53
C GLY A 196 -8.32 4.25 8.55
N ILE A 197 -7.97 2.97 8.49
CA ILE A 197 -7.05 2.31 9.41
C ILE A 197 -6.01 1.52 8.61
N LYS A 198 -4.75 1.61 9.06
CA LYS A 198 -3.66 0.75 8.61
C LYS A 198 -3.45 -0.33 9.68
N ILE A 199 -3.65 -1.60 9.34
CA ILE A 199 -3.56 -2.70 10.30
C ILE A 199 -2.37 -3.56 9.95
N ASP A 200 -1.57 -3.90 10.97
CA ASP A 200 -0.23 -4.41 10.75
C ASP A 200 0.11 -5.63 11.63
N PHE A 201 1.20 -6.32 11.27
CA PHE A 201 1.82 -7.45 11.97
C PHE A 201 0.94 -8.70 12.08
N MET A 202 0.10 -8.98 11.08
CA MET A 202 -0.67 -10.23 11.02
C MET A 202 0.26 -11.43 10.83
N ASP A 203 1.25 -11.33 9.95
CA ASP A 203 2.36 -12.26 9.70
C ASP A 203 1.91 -13.73 9.53
N ARG A 204 0.68 -13.92 9.06
CA ARG A 204 -0.03 -15.20 9.03
C ARG A 204 -0.92 -15.30 7.80
N SER A 205 -1.16 -16.54 7.39
CA SER A 205 -1.99 -16.85 6.23
C SER A 205 -2.76 -18.16 6.40
N ASP A 206 -2.85 -18.66 7.63
CA ASP A 206 -3.71 -19.79 8.01
C ASP A 206 -5.19 -19.40 8.00
N GLN A 207 -6.07 -20.41 8.14
CA GLN A 207 -7.52 -20.25 8.04
C GLN A 207 -8.06 -19.12 8.92
N ASP A 208 -7.63 -19.03 10.18
CA ASP A 208 -8.14 -18.03 11.13
C ASP A 208 -7.74 -16.60 10.70
N MET A 209 -6.56 -16.44 10.10
CA MET A 209 -6.12 -15.12 9.63
C MET A 209 -6.84 -14.69 8.35
N VAL A 210 -7.11 -15.63 7.44
CA VAL A 210 -7.96 -15.35 6.28
C VAL A 210 -9.36 -14.91 6.74
N ASP A 211 -9.93 -15.59 7.75
CA ASP A 211 -11.23 -15.22 8.31
C ASP A 211 -11.19 -13.86 9.04
N TYR A 212 -10.08 -13.54 9.70
CA TYR A 212 -9.85 -12.21 10.29
C TYR A 212 -9.93 -11.10 9.25
N TYR A 213 -9.35 -11.29 8.04
CA TYR A 213 -9.42 -10.28 6.96
C TYR A 213 -10.88 -9.99 6.59
N HIS A 214 -11.68 -11.03 6.38
CA HIS A 214 -13.11 -10.85 6.10
C HIS A 214 -13.85 -10.17 7.27
N LYS A 215 -13.51 -10.51 8.51
CA LYS A 215 -14.11 -9.93 9.71
C LYS A 215 -13.84 -8.43 9.77
N VAL A 216 -12.57 -8.02 9.68
CA VAL A 216 -12.18 -6.63 9.85
C VAL A 216 -12.64 -5.76 8.68
N LEU A 217 -12.52 -6.24 7.43
CA LEU A 217 -12.98 -5.51 6.25
C LEU A 217 -14.50 -5.28 6.29
N SER A 218 -15.26 -6.31 6.67
CA SER A 218 -16.72 -6.21 6.81
C SER A 218 -17.15 -5.29 7.95
N LYS A 219 -16.45 -5.30 9.10
CA LYS A 219 -16.78 -4.44 10.23
C LYS A 219 -16.38 -2.99 9.95
N ALA A 220 -15.18 -2.75 9.43
CA ALA A 220 -14.73 -1.42 9.01
C ALA A 220 -15.68 -0.77 8.00
N ALA A 221 -16.21 -1.54 7.05
CA ALA A 221 -17.19 -1.04 6.09
C ALA A 221 -18.49 -0.52 6.73
N LYS A 222 -18.94 -1.11 7.83
CA LYS A 222 -20.13 -0.63 8.58
C LYS A 222 -19.92 0.76 9.19
N HIS A 223 -18.68 1.09 9.51
CA HIS A 223 -18.25 2.36 10.07
C HIS A 223 -17.66 3.31 9.02
N LYS A 224 -17.79 2.98 7.73
CA LYS A 224 -17.24 3.76 6.60
C LYS A 224 -15.74 4.05 6.72
N LEU A 225 -15.00 3.04 7.20
CA LEU A 225 -13.54 3.08 7.32
C LEU A 225 -12.89 2.33 6.17
N GLN A 226 -11.94 2.99 5.52
CA GLN A 226 -11.04 2.35 4.57
C GLN A 226 -9.97 1.55 5.34
N VAL A 227 -9.43 0.51 4.71
CA VAL A 227 -8.48 -0.40 5.33
C VAL A 227 -7.27 -0.59 4.42
N ASP A 228 -6.11 -0.42 5.00
CA ASP A 228 -4.80 -0.80 4.46
C ASP A 228 -4.22 -1.90 5.36
N LEU A 229 -3.69 -2.98 4.78
CA LEU A 229 -3.16 -4.13 5.53
C LEU A 229 -1.67 -4.31 5.26
N HIS A 230 -0.87 -4.18 6.31
CA HIS A 230 0.57 -4.46 6.37
C HIS A 230 0.86 -5.76 7.12
N GLY A 231 2.06 -6.34 6.98
CA GLY A 231 2.31 -7.71 7.48
C GLY A 231 1.36 -8.73 6.84
N ALA A 232 0.91 -8.43 5.62
CA ALA A 232 -0.20 -9.10 4.96
C ALA A 232 0.25 -10.22 4.03
N TYR A 233 -0.58 -11.25 3.90
CA TYR A 233 -0.38 -12.28 2.88
C TYR A 233 -0.72 -11.75 1.46
N ALA A 234 -0.33 -12.51 0.44
CA ALA A 234 -0.50 -12.13 -0.95
C ALA A 234 -1.98 -11.84 -1.31
N PRO A 235 -2.28 -10.80 -2.11
CA PRO A 235 -3.67 -10.48 -2.46
C PRO A 235 -4.33 -11.63 -3.24
N ASN A 236 -5.65 -11.75 -3.08
CA ASN A 236 -6.40 -12.93 -3.52
C ASN A 236 -7.80 -12.57 -4.08
N GLY A 237 -7.99 -11.33 -4.52
CA GLY A 237 -9.25 -10.80 -5.05
C GLY A 237 -10.17 -10.10 -4.04
N LEU A 238 -9.80 -10.07 -2.75
CA LEU A 238 -10.59 -9.44 -1.66
C LEU A 238 -11.00 -7.98 -1.95
N VAL A 239 -10.19 -7.24 -2.71
CA VAL A 239 -10.47 -5.84 -3.10
C VAL A 239 -11.76 -5.68 -3.90
N ARG A 240 -12.23 -6.72 -4.62
CA ARG A 240 -13.53 -6.70 -5.31
C ARG A 240 -14.68 -6.89 -4.33
N THR A 241 -14.52 -7.84 -3.41
CA THR A 241 -15.53 -8.19 -2.41
C THR A 241 -15.70 -7.08 -1.37
N TYR A 242 -14.60 -6.42 -1.00
CA TYR A 242 -14.56 -5.31 -0.03
C TYR A 242 -13.79 -4.14 -0.64
N PRO A 243 -14.46 -3.25 -1.39
CA PRO A 243 -13.79 -2.11 -2.02
C PRO A 243 -13.19 -1.10 -1.02
N ASN A 244 -13.53 -1.19 0.26
CA ASN A 244 -12.87 -0.41 1.32
C ASN A 244 -11.50 -0.99 1.71
N TYR A 245 -11.13 -2.18 1.23
CA TYR A 245 -9.76 -2.68 1.27
C TYR A 245 -8.97 -2.00 0.15
N ILE A 246 -8.43 -0.82 0.46
CA ILE A 246 -7.97 0.10 -0.58
C ILE A 246 -6.58 -0.22 -1.09
N THR A 247 -5.72 -0.79 -0.25
CA THR A 247 -4.39 -1.29 -0.65
C THR A 247 -3.86 -2.26 0.40
N GLN A 248 -2.69 -2.85 0.13
CA GLN A 248 -1.94 -3.66 1.08
C GLN A 248 -0.47 -3.71 0.73
N GLU A 249 0.37 -3.95 1.73
CA GLU A 249 1.81 -4.14 1.58
C GLU A 249 2.12 -5.51 0.94
N GLY A 250 2.45 -6.54 1.73
CA GLY A 250 2.85 -7.85 1.21
C GLY A 250 3.93 -7.75 0.12
N VAL A 251 4.82 -6.78 0.26
CA VAL A 251 5.83 -6.38 -0.72
C VAL A 251 7.07 -5.93 0.04
N LEU A 252 8.26 -6.15 -0.54
CA LEU A 252 9.48 -5.53 -0.03
C LEU A 252 9.46 -4.05 -0.43
N GLY A 253 8.81 -3.21 0.39
CA GLY A 253 8.52 -1.80 0.11
C GLY A 253 9.67 -0.85 0.45
N ALA A 254 9.41 0.46 0.30
CA ALA A 254 10.41 1.50 0.53
C ALA A 254 10.94 1.52 1.97
N GLU A 255 10.21 1.01 2.96
CA GLU A 255 10.69 0.85 4.35
C GLU A 255 12.02 0.08 4.44
N TYR A 256 12.27 -0.89 3.56
CA TYR A 256 13.52 -1.64 3.55
C TYR A 256 14.75 -0.82 3.15
N ASN A 257 14.58 0.41 2.65
CA ASN A 257 15.67 1.37 2.51
C ASN A 257 16.26 1.80 3.87
N LYS A 258 15.51 1.67 4.97
CA LYS A 258 15.94 2.05 6.32
C LYS A 258 16.98 1.10 6.92
N TRP A 259 17.10 -0.13 6.41
CA TRP A 259 17.93 -1.18 7.02
C TRP A 259 18.52 -2.21 6.04
N THR A 260 18.32 -2.08 4.73
CA THR A 260 18.94 -2.97 3.72
C THR A 260 19.32 -2.26 2.43
N THR A 261 20.07 -2.96 1.58
CA THR A 261 20.36 -2.59 0.19
C THR A 261 19.53 -3.42 -0.82
N ARG A 262 18.41 -4.01 -0.40
CA ARG A 262 17.61 -4.91 -1.27
C ARG A 262 16.67 -4.18 -2.22
N ILE A 263 16.41 -2.89 -1.98
CA ILE A 263 15.55 -2.05 -2.81
C ILE A 263 16.34 -1.51 -4.00
N THR A 264 16.49 -2.36 -5.02
CA THR A 264 17.22 -2.06 -6.25
C THR A 264 16.28 -1.60 -7.38
N ALA A 265 16.84 -1.05 -8.47
CA ALA A 265 16.04 -0.68 -9.63
C ALA A 265 15.42 -1.92 -10.30
N THR A 266 16.17 -3.02 -10.39
CA THR A 266 15.67 -4.34 -10.84
C THR A 266 14.50 -4.82 -9.97
N HIS A 267 14.61 -4.72 -8.64
CA HIS A 267 13.51 -5.08 -7.73
C HIS A 267 12.24 -4.30 -8.08
N ASN A 268 12.36 -2.98 -8.19
CA ASN A 268 11.23 -2.10 -8.49
C ASN A 268 10.55 -2.40 -9.82
N VAL A 269 11.30 -2.71 -10.88
CA VAL A 269 10.71 -3.08 -12.18
C VAL A 269 10.27 -4.55 -12.26
N THR A 270 10.53 -5.37 -11.24
CA THR A 270 10.03 -6.75 -11.13
C THR A 270 8.64 -6.80 -10.49
N LEU A 271 8.36 -5.91 -9.53
CA LEU A 271 7.10 -5.87 -8.77
C LEU A 271 5.84 -5.80 -9.65
N PRO A 272 5.78 -4.97 -10.73
CA PRO A 272 4.61 -4.88 -11.60
C PRO A 272 4.21 -6.21 -12.22
N TYR A 273 5.20 -7.08 -12.50
CA TYR A 273 5.02 -8.37 -13.18
C TYR A 273 4.86 -9.55 -12.22
N THR A 274 4.90 -9.31 -10.91
CA THR A 274 4.84 -10.37 -9.90
C THR A 274 3.81 -10.03 -8.83
N ARG A 275 4.21 -9.28 -7.80
CA ARG A 275 3.34 -8.92 -6.68
C ARG A 275 2.14 -8.07 -7.10
N MET A 276 2.31 -7.12 -8.01
CA MET A 276 1.24 -6.19 -8.40
C MET A 276 0.16 -6.84 -9.25
N ILE A 277 0.48 -7.91 -10.00
CA ILE A 277 -0.52 -8.69 -10.77
C ILE A 277 -1.61 -9.26 -9.85
N LEU A 278 -1.28 -9.52 -8.59
CA LEU A 278 -2.22 -10.05 -7.62
C LEU A 278 -3.20 -9.00 -7.10
N GLY A 279 -2.84 -7.71 -7.17
CA GLY A 279 -3.63 -6.58 -6.68
C GLY A 279 -2.77 -5.41 -6.21
N PRO A 280 -3.41 -4.33 -5.70
CA PRO A 280 -2.72 -3.10 -5.31
C PRO A 280 -1.55 -3.31 -4.35
N ILE A 281 -0.58 -2.39 -4.40
CA ILE A 281 0.64 -2.42 -3.59
C ILE A 281 0.84 -1.11 -2.83
N ASP A 282 0.81 -1.18 -1.50
CA ASP A 282 1.36 -0.09 -0.69
C ASP A 282 2.88 -0.22 -0.61
N TYR A 283 3.56 0.17 -1.68
CA TYR A 283 5.02 0.22 -1.73
C TYR A 283 5.59 1.36 -0.87
N THR A 284 4.76 2.36 -0.55
CA THR A 284 5.15 3.61 0.14
C THR A 284 6.21 4.45 -0.62
N PRO A 285 5.94 4.91 -1.86
CA PRO A 285 6.92 5.67 -2.64
C PRO A 285 7.16 7.09 -2.07
N GLY A 286 8.02 7.87 -2.73
CA GLY A 286 8.19 9.28 -2.42
C GLY A 286 9.37 9.61 -1.51
N GLY A 287 10.35 8.73 -1.33
CA GLY A 287 11.67 9.13 -0.80
C GLY A 287 12.37 10.08 -1.78
N PHE A 288 12.85 11.23 -1.31
CA PHE A 288 13.41 12.30 -2.16
C PHE A 288 14.92 12.47 -2.01
N ALA A 289 15.53 11.83 -1.01
CA ALA A 289 16.98 11.74 -0.87
C ALA A 289 17.56 10.59 -1.72
N HIS A 290 17.88 10.87 -2.99
CA HIS A 290 18.43 9.89 -3.93
C HIS A 290 19.96 9.79 -3.84
N ARG A 291 20.51 8.57 -3.88
CA ARG A 291 21.95 8.29 -3.95
C ARG A 291 22.22 7.21 -4.98
N THR A 292 23.39 7.26 -5.62
CA THR A 292 23.87 6.10 -6.38
C THR A 292 24.13 4.93 -5.43
N PRO A 293 24.10 3.68 -5.90
CA PRO A 293 24.38 2.51 -5.05
C PRO A 293 25.71 2.62 -4.30
N GLU A 294 26.73 3.24 -4.89
CA GLU A 294 28.06 3.43 -4.29
C GLU A 294 28.05 4.41 -3.12
N ASN A 295 27.12 5.37 -3.11
CA ASN A 295 27.01 6.43 -2.10
C ASN A 295 25.80 6.24 -1.18
N PHE A 296 25.13 5.09 -1.28
CA PHE A 296 23.97 4.79 -0.45
C PHE A 296 24.41 4.35 0.94
N GLU A 297 23.75 4.90 1.95
CA GLU A 297 23.95 4.53 3.34
C GLU A 297 22.61 4.20 3.97
N ILE A 298 22.62 3.15 4.79
CA ILE A 298 21.47 2.73 5.58
C ILE A 298 21.26 3.74 6.71
N GLN A 299 20.09 4.37 6.74
CA GLN A 299 19.68 5.30 7.79
C GLN A 299 18.23 5.03 8.19
N ILE A 300 17.99 4.85 9.50
CA ILE A 300 16.65 4.55 10.01
C ILE A 300 15.76 5.79 9.96
N ASP A 301 16.22 6.92 10.49
CA ASP A 301 15.36 8.11 10.64
C ASP A 301 15.42 9.07 9.46
N ARG A 302 16.36 8.90 8.53
CA ARG A 302 16.47 9.71 7.30
C ARG A 302 16.87 8.84 6.12
N PRO A 303 16.07 7.81 5.81
CA PRO A 303 16.41 6.86 4.77
C PRO A 303 16.56 7.55 3.41
N MET A 304 17.44 6.98 2.61
CA MET A 304 17.70 7.40 1.24
C MET A 304 17.11 6.38 0.27
N THR A 305 17.14 6.67 -1.03
CA THR A 305 16.77 5.70 -2.07
C THR A 305 17.92 5.52 -3.04
N MET A 306 18.12 4.29 -3.52
CA MET A 306 19.19 3.96 -4.48
C MET A 306 18.80 4.20 -5.95
N THR A 307 17.58 4.67 -6.20
CA THR A 307 17.04 4.94 -7.53
C THR A 307 17.05 6.43 -7.84
N THR A 308 16.84 6.80 -9.10
CA THR A 308 16.77 8.21 -9.51
C THR A 308 15.48 8.88 -9.03
N ARG A 309 15.46 10.22 -9.03
CA ARG A 309 14.23 11.01 -8.82
C ARG A 309 13.19 10.69 -9.89
N GLY A 310 13.60 10.53 -11.16
CA GLY A 310 12.70 10.15 -12.24
C GLY A 310 11.98 8.83 -11.96
N GLN A 311 12.70 7.80 -11.51
CA GLN A 311 12.10 6.52 -11.15
C GLN A 311 11.12 6.66 -9.97
N ALA A 312 11.47 7.40 -8.93
CA ALA A 312 10.61 7.60 -7.76
C ALA A 312 9.30 8.33 -8.11
N VAL A 313 9.33 9.30 -9.02
CA VAL A 313 8.15 9.99 -9.52
C VAL A 313 7.32 9.07 -10.43
N ALA A 314 7.97 8.28 -11.29
CA ALA A 314 7.31 7.33 -12.18
C ALA A 314 6.56 6.20 -11.42
N MET A 315 6.95 5.87 -10.20
CA MET A 315 6.24 4.90 -9.34
C MET A 315 4.77 5.26 -9.15
N TYR A 316 4.42 6.55 -9.08
CA TYR A 316 3.04 7.01 -8.91
C TYR A 316 2.13 6.71 -10.11
N VAL A 317 2.70 6.33 -11.26
CA VAL A 317 1.96 5.82 -12.42
C VAL A 317 2.14 4.32 -12.58
N VAL A 318 3.35 3.79 -12.35
CA VAL A 318 3.58 2.35 -12.56
C VAL A 318 2.87 1.51 -11.51
N TYR A 319 3.01 1.86 -10.23
CA TYR A 319 2.43 1.11 -9.14
C TYR A 319 0.95 1.44 -8.99
N ASP A 320 0.12 0.38 -8.97
CA ASP A 320 -1.31 0.52 -8.69
C ASP A 320 -1.54 0.53 -7.19
N SER A 321 -1.92 1.69 -6.65
CA SER A 321 -2.33 1.83 -5.26
C SER A 321 -3.35 2.96 -5.11
N PRO A 322 -4.61 2.66 -4.80
CA PRO A 322 -5.62 3.66 -4.47
C PRO A 322 -5.30 4.54 -3.25
N LEU A 323 -4.38 4.09 -2.38
CA LEU A 323 -3.77 4.89 -1.33
C LEU A 323 -2.26 4.91 -1.53
N THR A 324 -1.66 6.09 -1.71
CA THR A 324 -0.23 6.20 -1.99
C THR A 324 0.44 7.15 -1.01
N MET A 325 1.53 6.71 -0.40
CA MET A 325 2.30 7.54 0.52
C MET A 325 3.16 8.58 -0.21
N LEU A 326 3.39 9.70 0.46
CA LEU A 326 4.60 10.50 0.37
C LEU A 326 5.43 10.20 1.61
N SER A 327 6.43 9.32 1.47
CA SER A 327 7.15 8.73 2.61
C SER A 327 8.17 9.66 3.29
N ASP A 328 8.74 10.61 2.56
CA ASP A 328 9.80 11.47 3.10
C ASP A 328 9.23 12.57 4.01
N ALA A 329 10.10 13.21 4.78
CA ALA A 329 9.70 14.29 5.66
C ALA A 329 9.30 15.55 4.86
N PRO A 330 8.43 16.44 5.39
CA PRO A 330 7.99 17.65 4.69
C PRO A 330 9.12 18.50 4.09
N GLN A 331 10.24 18.66 4.83
CA GLN A 331 11.38 19.43 4.35
C GLN A 331 12.12 18.79 3.15
N ALA A 332 12.04 17.48 2.95
CA ALA A 332 12.71 16.81 1.83
C ALA A 332 12.06 17.11 0.48
N TYR A 333 10.82 17.60 0.49
CA TYR A 333 10.09 18.03 -0.71
C TYR A 333 10.31 19.52 -1.03
N LYS A 334 11.13 20.23 -0.25
CA LYS A 334 11.36 21.66 -0.38
C LYS A 334 12.83 21.96 -0.64
N LYS A 335 13.07 22.84 -1.62
CA LYS A 335 14.36 23.49 -1.83
C LYS A 335 14.62 24.46 -0.68
N ALA A 336 15.89 24.85 -0.48
CA ALA A 336 16.25 25.89 0.49
C ALA A 336 15.53 27.24 0.26
N SER A 337 15.07 27.50 -0.98
CA SER A 337 14.26 28.67 -1.33
C SER A 337 12.78 28.59 -0.88
N GLY A 338 12.33 27.45 -0.34
CA GLY A 338 10.92 27.17 -0.02
C GLY A 338 10.08 26.69 -1.21
N GLN A 339 10.66 26.65 -2.42
CA GLN A 339 10.00 26.08 -3.59
C GLN A 339 9.98 24.56 -3.53
N TRP A 340 9.04 23.96 -4.25
CA TRP A 340 8.96 22.51 -4.38
C TRP A 340 10.20 21.94 -5.08
N GLU A 341 10.64 20.77 -4.62
CA GLU A 341 11.61 19.92 -5.29
C GLU A 341 11.09 19.44 -6.66
N ASP A 342 12.03 19.11 -7.56
CA ASP A 342 11.66 18.68 -8.90
C ASP A 342 10.88 17.36 -8.85
N GLY A 343 9.72 17.33 -9.53
CA GLY A 343 8.81 16.18 -9.56
C GLY A 343 7.71 16.20 -8.50
N VAL A 344 7.78 17.05 -7.47
CA VAL A 344 6.69 17.16 -6.47
C VAL A 344 5.39 17.60 -7.15
N ASP A 345 5.48 18.54 -8.05
CA ASP A 345 4.33 19.07 -8.79
C ASP A 345 3.63 18.01 -9.67
N PHE A 346 4.39 17.05 -10.21
CA PHE A 346 3.81 15.86 -10.82
C PHE A 346 3.06 15.01 -9.78
N ILE A 347 3.68 14.75 -8.62
CA ILE A 347 3.07 13.96 -7.54
C ILE A 347 1.77 14.62 -7.04
N GLN A 348 1.72 15.95 -6.97
CA GLN A 348 0.50 16.70 -6.64
C GLN A 348 -0.60 16.44 -7.68
N ALA A 349 -0.25 16.46 -8.97
CA ALA A 349 -1.19 16.36 -10.08
C ALA A 349 -1.61 14.92 -10.43
N VAL A 350 -0.78 13.91 -10.17
CA VAL A 350 -1.06 12.52 -10.55
C VAL A 350 -2.18 11.93 -9.66
N PRO A 351 -3.23 11.34 -10.27
CA PRO A 351 -4.28 10.67 -9.52
C PRO A 351 -3.80 9.30 -9.02
N VAL A 352 -4.56 8.71 -8.11
CA VAL A 352 -4.33 7.36 -7.58
C VAL A 352 -5.39 6.35 -8.01
N THR A 353 -6.36 6.80 -8.80
CA THR A 353 -7.37 5.94 -9.43
C THR A 353 -7.45 6.27 -10.91
N TRP A 354 -7.77 5.26 -11.70
CA TRP A 354 -7.62 5.32 -13.15
C TRP A 354 -8.87 4.79 -13.83
N ASP A 355 -9.23 5.42 -14.93
CA ASP A 355 -10.35 4.96 -15.78
C ASP A 355 -9.84 3.93 -16.80
N GLU A 356 -8.53 3.97 -17.11
CA GLU A 356 -7.89 3.09 -18.06
C GLU A 356 -6.39 2.93 -17.74
N THR A 357 -5.85 1.74 -17.99
CA THR A 357 -4.43 1.42 -17.83
C THR A 357 -3.96 0.65 -19.05
N ARG A 358 -2.78 1.00 -19.56
CA ARG A 358 -2.10 0.33 -20.66
C ARG A 358 -0.62 0.11 -20.35
N VAL A 359 -0.12 -1.11 -20.48
CA VAL A 359 1.31 -1.42 -20.38
C VAL A 359 1.91 -1.42 -21.79
N LEU A 360 2.50 -0.28 -22.14
CA LEU A 360 2.93 0.02 -23.50
C LEU A 360 4.16 -0.79 -23.90
N GLN A 361 5.15 -0.88 -23.01
CA GLN A 361 6.40 -1.60 -23.23
C GLN A 361 6.93 -2.14 -21.90
N GLY A 362 7.74 -3.19 -21.95
CA GLY A 362 8.45 -3.67 -20.77
C GLY A 362 8.77 -5.16 -20.82
N ASP A 363 9.67 -5.54 -19.91
CA ASP A 363 10.13 -6.91 -19.71
C ASP A 363 10.51 -7.11 -18.22
N ILE A 364 10.29 -8.31 -17.70
CA ILE A 364 10.36 -8.62 -16.26
C ILE A 364 11.77 -8.36 -15.76
N GLY A 365 11.89 -7.51 -14.74
CA GLY A 365 13.19 -7.17 -14.15
C GLY A 365 14.07 -6.27 -15.02
N GLN A 366 13.58 -5.83 -16.19
CA GLN A 366 14.32 -4.96 -17.10
C GLN A 366 13.79 -3.53 -17.12
N PHE A 367 12.52 -3.36 -17.47
CA PHE A 367 11.87 -2.04 -17.52
C PHE A 367 10.35 -2.19 -17.67
N ILE A 368 9.63 -1.10 -17.45
CA ILE A 368 8.20 -1.01 -17.70
C ILE A 368 7.82 0.42 -18.09
N VAL A 369 6.89 0.54 -19.03
CA VAL A 369 6.27 1.79 -19.45
C VAL A 369 4.76 1.62 -19.35
N THR A 370 4.16 2.30 -18.39
CA THR A 370 2.72 2.24 -18.12
C THR A 370 2.10 3.60 -18.44
N ALA A 371 1.03 3.59 -19.23
CA ALA A 371 0.17 4.74 -19.45
C ALA A 371 -1.16 4.54 -18.74
N ARG A 372 -1.63 5.54 -18.01
CA ARG A 372 -2.92 5.51 -17.33
C ARG A 372 -3.71 6.77 -17.60
N ARG A 373 -5.03 6.64 -17.73
CA ARG A 373 -5.94 7.76 -18.03
C ARG A 373 -6.85 8.05 -16.85
N LYS A 374 -7.07 9.34 -16.60
CA LYS A 374 -8.11 9.85 -15.71
C LYS A 374 -8.84 11.01 -16.40
N GLY A 375 -10.13 10.85 -16.67
CA GLY A 375 -10.86 11.76 -17.55
C GLY A 375 -10.18 11.81 -18.93
N ASP A 376 -9.77 13.01 -19.34
CA ASP A 376 -9.09 13.24 -20.62
C ASP A 376 -7.55 13.33 -20.50
N THR A 377 -7.02 13.23 -19.27
CA THR A 377 -5.58 13.35 -19.01
C THR A 377 -4.91 11.98 -18.97
N TRP A 378 -3.81 11.85 -19.70
CA TRP A 378 -2.94 10.69 -19.68
C TRP A 378 -1.67 10.96 -18.87
N TYR A 379 -1.27 9.97 -18.09
CA TYR A 379 -0.04 9.95 -17.31
C TYR A 379 0.80 8.76 -17.76
N ILE A 380 2.09 8.96 -17.97
CA ILE A 380 3.00 7.91 -18.44
C ILE A 380 4.14 7.82 -17.43
N GLY A 381 4.35 6.63 -16.86
CA GLY A 381 5.48 6.30 -16.01
C GLY A 381 6.39 5.31 -16.71
N ALA A 382 7.69 5.61 -16.75
CA ALA A 382 8.70 4.70 -17.24
C ALA A 382 9.74 4.46 -16.14
N MET A 383 10.06 3.19 -15.90
CA MET A 383 11.11 2.78 -14.97
C MET A 383 12.00 1.74 -15.64
N THR A 384 13.30 1.81 -15.41
CA THR A 384 14.29 0.81 -15.87
C THR A 384 15.02 0.21 -14.67
N ASN A 385 15.75 -0.87 -14.91
CA ASN A 385 16.69 -1.43 -13.96
C ASN A 385 18.00 -0.62 -13.93
N GLU A 386 19.07 -1.20 -13.40
CA GLU A 386 20.38 -0.54 -13.27
C GLU A 386 21.00 -0.18 -14.63
N GLN A 387 20.48 -0.70 -15.74
CA GLN A 387 20.93 -0.36 -17.09
C GLN A 387 20.07 0.80 -17.64
N GLY A 388 20.72 1.96 -17.85
CA GLY A 388 20.12 3.10 -18.51
C GLY A 388 19.60 2.74 -19.91
N ARG A 389 18.45 3.31 -20.29
CA ARG A 389 17.71 2.88 -21.48
C ARG A 389 17.06 4.04 -22.21
N THR A 390 17.17 4.03 -23.53
CA THR A 390 16.39 4.89 -24.43
C THR A 390 15.18 4.12 -24.95
N ILE A 391 13.98 4.68 -24.80
CA ILE A 391 12.74 4.09 -25.31
C ILE A 391 12.15 4.98 -26.41
N THR A 392 11.62 4.35 -27.46
CA THR A 392 10.76 5.03 -28.44
C THR A 392 9.33 4.65 -28.13
N LEU A 393 8.49 5.63 -27.82
CA LEU A 393 7.12 5.40 -27.38
C LEU A 393 6.10 5.87 -28.44
N PRO A 394 5.45 4.94 -29.15
CA PRO A 394 4.33 5.30 -30.03
C PRO A 394 3.14 5.80 -29.20
N LEU A 395 2.70 7.03 -29.43
CA LEU A 395 1.55 7.64 -28.74
C LEU A 395 0.20 7.30 -29.40
N SER A 396 0.12 6.18 -30.11
CA SER A 396 -1.08 5.74 -30.85
C SER A 396 -2.28 5.40 -29.97
N PHE A 397 -2.09 5.30 -28.66
CA PHE A 397 -3.18 5.12 -27.69
C PHE A 397 -3.95 6.42 -27.39
N LEU A 398 -3.37 7.57 -27.71
CA LEU A 398 -4.05 8.86 -27.58
C LEU A 398 -5.13 9.00 -28.65
N SER A 399 -6.17 9.75 -28.32
CA SER A 399 -7.16 10.16 -29.32
C SER A 399 -6.55 11.17 -30.31
N ALA A 400 -7.28 11.52 -31.37
CA ALA A 400 -6.85 12.53 -32.34
C ALA A 400 -6.89 13.99 -31.80
N ALA A 401 -7.18 14.19 -30.51
CA ALA A 401 -7.15 15.50 -29.87
C ALA A 401 -5.74 16.08 -29.78
N LYS A 402 -5.64 17.39 -29.48
CA LYS A 402 -4.37 18.05 -29.16
C LYS A 402 -4.07 17.91 -27.68
N TYR A 403 -2.83 17.59 -27.35
CA TYR A 403 -2.35 17.41 -25.99
C TYR A 403 -1.12 18.29 -25.77
N ASP A 404 -1.03 18.90 -24.58
CA ASP A 404 0.21 19.51 -24.09
C ASP A 404 0.95 18.47 -23.24
N ALA A 405 2.20 18.18 -23.61
CA ALA A 405 3.03 17.23 -22.88
C ALA A 405 3.98 17.96 -21.94
N ARG A 406 4.00 17.54 -20.68
CA ARG A 406 5.00 17.93 -19.69
C ARG A 406 5.81 16.72 -19.28
N LEU A 407 7.14 16.85 -19.30
CA LEU A 407 8.06 15.75 -19.09
C LEU A 407 8.93 16.01 -17.86
N TRP A 408 9.08 14.97 -17.04
CA TRP A 408 10.08 14.88 -15.97
C TRP A 408 10.94 13.67 -16.33
N GLN A 409 12.24 13.91 -16.54
CA GLN A 409 13.19 12.89 -16.97
C GLN A 409 14.48 13.03 -16.17
N ASP A 410 15.24 11.94 -16.09
CA ASP A 410 16.57 11.97 -15.51
C ASP A 410 17.49 12.92 -16.32
N GLY A 411 18.40 13.59 -15.60
CA GLY A 411 19.24 14.68 -16.13
C GLY A 411 20.51 14.26 -16.83
#